data_AF-A0AAV5Q8B5-F1
#
_entry.id   AF-A0AAV5Q8B5-F1
#
_cell.length_a   1.000
_cell.length_b   1.000
_cell.length_c   1.000
_cell.angle_alpha   90.00
_cell.angle_beta   90.00
_cell.angle_gamma   90.00
#
_symmetry.space_group_name_H-M   'P 1'
#
loop_
_entity.id
_entity.type
_entity.pdbx_description
1 polymer ?
#
loop_
_entity_poly.entity_id
_entity_poly.type
_entity_poly.pdbx_seq_one_letter_code
_entity_poly.pdbx_strand_id
1 'polypeptide(L)'
;MAEITNFTSVQVSKHNREDSCWIIYHGKVLDVTNYVADLPGGPDLIYDYAGRDISIPFDQIGLNDIALEFLDLLQIGVIEDSENNFVDNDLHKDGNSANGSQYLKQTQLRVDAINLRFVKMSAIFFPIYFLILSYFILKKNFMVLICLAVILLEVIRQSWELRDGMLDRAGA
;
A
#
# COMPACT_ATOMS: atom_id res chain seq x y z
N MET A 1 16.26 18.35 11.22
CA MET A 1 16.91 17.91 9.97
C MET A 1 17.59 16.60 10.31
N ALA A 2 17.14 15.49 9.73
CA ALA A 2 17.78 14.19 9.93
C ALA A 2 19.18 14.25 9.30
N GLU A 3 20.18 13.79 10.03
CA GLU A 3 21.56 13.73 9.57
C GLU A 3 21.66 12.61 8.52
N ILE A 4 21.82 12.99 7.25
CA ILE A 4 21.94 12.02 6.16
C ILE A 4 23.34 11.41 6.26
N THR A 5 23.38 10.11 6.58
CA THR A 5 24.64 9.37 6.70
C THR A 5 25.05 8.79 5.35
N ASN A 6 26.35 8.84 5.05
CA ASN A 6 26.91 8.24 3.85
C ASN A 6 27.24 6.77 4.11
N PHE A 7 26.85 5.90 3.20
CA PHE A 7 27.09 4.47 3.26
C PHE A 7 27.81 3.98 2.00
N THR A 8 28.57 2.91 2.13
CA THR A 8 29.11 2.18 0.97
C THR A 8 28.21 1.02 0.60
N SER A 9 28.20 0.63 -0.69
CA SER A 9 27.48 -0.57 -1.15
C SER A 9 27.83 -1.82 -0.31
N VAL A 10 29.10 -1.96 0.09
CA VAL A 10 29.58 -3.05 0.95
C VAL A 10 28.95 -3.01 2.34
N GLN A 11 28.76 -1.83 2.94
CA GLN A 11 28.07 -1.72 4.23
C GLN A 11 26.61 -2.14 4.10
N VAL A 12 25.91 -1.64 3.07
CA VAL A 12 24.50 -1.98 2.84
C VAL A 12 24.31 -3.48 2.60
N SER A 13 25.23 -4.14 1.88
CA SER A 13 25.17 -5.59 1.62
C SER A 13 25.16 -6.47 2.88
N LYS A 14 25.61 -5.95 4.03
CA LYS A 14 25.59 -6.69 5.30
C LYS A 14 24.19 -6.76 5.92
N HIS A 15 23.28 -5.90 5.47
CA HIS A 15 21.91 -5.79 5.93
C HIS A 15 20.98 -6.55 4.98
N ASN A 16 21.15 -7.87 4.95
CA ASN A 16 20.45 -8.78 4.05
C ASN A 16 19.58 -9.83 4.76
N ARG A 17 19.14 -9.56 5.99
CA ARG A 17 18.38 -10.49 6.84
C ARG A 17 17.03 -9.91 7.24
N GLU A 18 16.14 -10.76 7.74
CA GLU A 18 14.80 -10.35 8.17
C GLU A 18 14.82 -9.34 9.32
N ASP A 19 15.81 -9.46 10.21
CA ASP A 19 16.05 -8.56 11.35
C ASP A 19 16.87 -7.32 10.99
N SER A 20 17.41 -7.27 9.77
CA SER A 20 18.16 -6.12 9.27
C SER A 20 18.19 -6.15 7.73
N CYS A 21 17.22 -5.47 7.13
CA CYS A 21 16.98 -5.48 5.70
C CYS A 21 17.07 -4.05 5.15
N TRP A 22 18.17 -3.75 4.47
CA TRP A 22 18.34 -2.47 3.79
C TRP A 22 18.34 -2.65 2.28
N ILE A 23 17.92 -1.62 1.58
CA ILE A 23 17.86 -1.61 0.11
C ILE A 23 18.38 -0.27 -0.40
N ILE A 24 18.79 -0.26 -1.66
CA ILE A 24 19.27 0.93 -2.35
C ILE A 24 18.28 1.27 -3.46
N TYR A 25 17.81 2.51 -3.47
CA TYR A 25 16.89 3.01 -4.50
C TYR A 25 17.32 4.41 -4.93
N HIS A 26 17.69 4.57 -6.20
CA HIS A 26 18.24 5.80 -6.79
C HIS A 26 19.34 6.44 -5.93
N GLY A 27 20.28 5.61 -5.44
CA GLY A 27 21.40 6.05 -4.60
C GLY A 27 21.04 6.39 -3.15
N LYS A 28 19.76 6.30 -2.76
CA LYS A 28 19.33 6.41 -1.36
C LYS A 28 19.42 5.06 -0.67
N VAL A 29 19.85 5.06 0.58
CA VAL A 29 19.84 3.87 1.45
C VAL A 29 18.59 3.92 2.31
N LEU A 30 17.76 2.89 2.20
CA LEU A 30 16.48 2.79 2.91
C LEU A 30 16.50 1.61 3.86
N ASP A 31 16.03 1.82 5.09
CA ASP A 31 15.80 0.74 6.05
C ASP A 31 14.33 0.29 5.98
N VAL A 32 14.12 -0.90 5.42
CA VAL A 32 12.78 -1.46 5.26
C VAL A 32 12.45 -2.51 6.33
N THR A 33 13.36 -2.81 7.26
CA THR A 33 13.28 -3.94 8.21
C THR A 33 11.90 -4.09 8.87
N ASN A 34 11.36 -3.01 9.41
CA ASN A 34 10.06 -3.04 10.11
C ASN A 34 8.84 -3.00 9.20
N TYR A 35 9.04 -2.71 7.91
CA TYR A 35 7.96 -2.45 6.95
C TYR A 35 7.84 -3.54 5.88
N VAL A 36 8.84 -4.42 5.74
CA VAL A 36 8.81 -5.52 4.76
C VAL A 36 7.57 -6.41 4.91
N ALA A 37 7.11 -6.63 6.15
CA ALA A 37 5.93 -7.43 6.46
C ALA A 37 4.59 -6.80 6.02
N ASP A 38 4.53 -5.47 5.97
CA ASP A 38 3.32 -4.72 5.62
C ASP A 38 3.20 -4.45 4.11
N LEU A 39 4.19 -4.89 3.31
CA LEU A 39 4.21 -4.63 1.88
C LEU A 39 3.15 -5.47 1.12
N PRO A 40 2.35 -4.82 0.25
CA PRO A 40 1.39 -5.50 -0.60
C PRO A 40 2.14 -6.39 -1.62
N GLY A 41 2.13 -7.70 -1.39
CA GLY A 41 2.91 -8.66 -2.19
C GLY A 41 3.68 -9.65 -1.32
N GLY A 42 3.83 -9.36 -0.04
CA GLY A 42 4.53 -10.19 0.93
C GLY A 42 6.02 -9.90 0.97
N PRO A 43 6.69 -10.31 2.06
CA PRO A 43 8.07 -9.91 2.35
C PRO A 43 9.10 -10.59 1.43
N ASP A 44 8.73 -11.75 0.87
CA ASP A 44 9.57 -12.54 -0.04
C ASP A 44 10.07 -11.74 -1.24
N LEU A 45 9.27 -10.77 -1.72
CA LEU A 45 9.63 -9.95 -2.88
C LEU A 45 10.85 -9.06 -2.62
N ILE A 46 11.02 -8.58 -1.39
CA ILE A 46 12.14 -7.70 -1.01
C ILE A 46 13.33 -8.49 -0.51
N TYR A 47 13.13 -9.63 0.16
CA TYR A 47 14.24 -10.42 0.68
C TYR A 47 15.19 -10.93 -0.40
N ASP A 48 14.66 -11.21 -1.60
CA ASP A 48 15.49 -11.52 -2.77
C ASP A 48 16.45 -10.37 -3.15
N TYR A 49 16.18 -9.14 -2.71
CA TYR A 49 16.97 -7.96 -3.00
C TYR A 49 17.56 -7.28 -1.76
N ALA A 50 17.47 -7.91 -0.59
CA ALA A 50 18.02 -7.35 0.64
C ALA A 50 19.55 -7.15 0.50
N GLY A 51 20.01 -5.97 0.89
CA GLY A 51 21.40 -5.52 0.77
C GLY A 51 21.82 -5.12 -0.64
N ARG A 52 20.88 -4.92 -1.60
CA ARG A 52 21.17 -4.62 -3.01
C ARG A 52 20.42 -3.40 -3.53
N ASP A 53 20.83 -2.95 -4.72
CA ASP A 53 20.14 -1.92 -5.50
C ASP A 53 18.93 -2.51 -6.24
N ILE A 54 17.78 -1.89 -6.02
CA ILE A 54 16.49 -2.28 -6.55
C ILE A 54 15.87 -1.24 -7.48
N SER A 55 16.61 -0.20 -7.85
CA SER A 55 16.12 0.89 -8.71
C SER A 55 15.52 0.32 -10.01
N ILE A 56 16.25 -0.56 -10.69
CA ILE A 56 15.81 -1.18 -11.95
C ILE A 56 14.50 -1.98 -11.80
N PRO A 57 14.39 -2.98 -10.90
CA PRO A 57 13.15 -3.74 -10.76
C PRO A 57 11.99 -2.89 -10.25
N PHE A 58 12.22 -1.90 -9.38
CA PHE A 58 11.16 -1.06 -8.83
C PHE A 58 10.64 -0.04 -9.85
N ASP A 59 11.52 0.54 -10.68
CA ASP A 59 11.12 1.43 -11.77
C ASP A 59 10.28 0.70 -12.83
N GLN A 60 10.58 -0.57 -13.10
CA GLN A 60 9.80 -1.40 -14.04
C GLN A 60 8.39 -1.72 -13.54
N ILE A 61 8.18 -1.75 -12.21
CA ILE A 61 6.88 -1.99 -11.60
C ILE A 61 6.02 -0.72 -11.70
N GLY A 62 6.63 0.47 -11.65
CA GLY A 62 5.92 1.75 -11.68
C GLY A 62 5.18 2.03 -10.37
N LEU A 63 5.94 2.29 -9.30
CA LEU A 63 5.38 2.71 -8.02
C LEU A 63 4.57 4.01 -8.16
N ASN A 64 3.49 4.15 -7.39
CA ASN A 64 2.73 5.40 -7.35
C ASN A 64 3.40 6.45 -6.44
N ASP A 65 2.91 7.69 -6.50
CA ASP A 65 3.45 8.82 -5.74
C ASP A 65 3.45 8.60 -4.21
N ILE A 66 2.43 7.93 -3.66
CA ILE A 66 2.33 7.62 -2.22
C ILE A 66 3.41 6.60 -1.81
N ALA A 67 3.69 5.61 -2.67
CA ALA A 67 4.74 4.65 -2.41
C ALA A 67 6.13 5.30 -2.44
N LEU A 68 6.35 6.25 -3.35
CA LEU A 68 7.59 7.03 -3.39
C LEU A 68 7.75 7.90 -2.14
N GLU A 69 6.69 8.59 -1.73
CA GLU A 69 6.69 9.39 -0.50
C GLU A 69 6.96 8.52 0.74
N PHE A 70 6.42 7.30 0.76
CA PHE A 70 6.71 6.33 1.82
C PHE A 70 8.18 5.88 1.84
N LEU A 71 8.79 5.61 0.68
CA LEU A 71 10.21 5.27 0.60
C LEU A 71 11.11 6.40 1.13
N ASP A 72 10.74 7.65 0.87
CA ASP A 72 11.47 8.82 1.38
C ASP A 72 11.44 8.90 2.91
N LEU A 73 10.38 8.40 3.56
CA LEU A 73 10.31 8.32 5.03
C LEU A 73 11.24 7.24 5.62
N LEU A 74 11.61 6.23 4.83
CA LEU A 74 12.49 5.14 5.23
C LEU A 74 13.97 5.42 4.98
N GLN A 75 14.29 6.60 4.44
CA GLN A 75 15.65 6.95 4.10
C GLN A 75 16.50 7.15 5.35
N ILE A 76 17.56 6.35 5.46
CA ILE A 76 18.57 6.46 6.51
C ILE A 76 19.84 7.16 6.02
N GLY A 77 20.07 7.19 4.70
CA GLY A 77 21.28 7.77 4.14
C GLY A 77 21.34 7.77 2.61
N VAL A 78 22.56 7.98 2.10
CA VAL A 78 22.88 7.94 0.67
C VAL A 78 24.17 7.16 0.44
N ILE A 79 24.37 6.64 -0.76
CA ILE A 79 25.61 5.95 -1.12
C ILE A 79 26.72 6.94 -1.43
N GLU A 80 27.91 6.69 -0.88
CA GLU A 80 29.12 7.50 -1.07
C GLU A 80 29.76 7.30 -2.46
N ASP A 81 29.42 6.20 -3.15
CA ASP A 81 29.98 5.79 -4.45
C ASP A 81 29.54 6.70 -5.64
N SER A 82 29.00 7.89 -5.41
CA SER A 82 28.45 8.78 -6.45
C SER A 82 29.06 10.19 -6.49
N GLU A 83 30.39 10.30 -6.48
CA GLU A 83 31.01 11.40 -7.22
C GLU A 83 31.21 10.96 -8.68
N ASN A 84 30.34 11.45 -9.57
CA ASN A 84 30.48 11.46 -11.02
C ASN A 84 30.53 10.09 -11.72
N ASN A 85 29.36 9.52 -12.00
CA ASN A 85 29.04 8.91 -13.31
C ASN A 85 27.54 8.56 -13.35
N PHE A 86 26.68 9.57 -13.47
CA PHE A 86 25.49 9.43 -14.31
C PHE A 86 25.98 9.37 -15.76
N VAL A 87 26.64 8.27 -16.11
CA VAL A 87 26.65 7.82 -17.49
C VAL A 87 25.29 7.15 -17.64
N ASP A 88 24.45 7.71 -18.51
CA ASP A 88 23.41 6.96 -19.19
C ASP A 88 24.07 5.72 -19.79
N ASN A 89 24.20 4.65 -19.01
CA ASN A 89 24.64 3.37 -19.50
C ASN A 89 23.40 2.69 -20.04
N ASP A 90 23.19 2.95 -21.33
CA ASP A 90 22.50 2.09 -22.26
C ASP A 90 22.57 0.62 -21.83
N LEU A 91 21.38 0.02 -21.73
CA LEU A 91 21.08 -1.40 -21.69
C LEU A 91 22.29 -2.37 -21.60
N HIS A 92 22.48 -2.94 -20.42
CA HIS A 92 22.73 -4.38 -20.34
C HIS A 92 21.50 -5.07 -19.74
N LYS A 93 20.65 -5.54 -20.65
CA LYS A 93 19.66 -6.59 -20.38
C LYS A 93 20.41 -7.89 -20.14
N ASP A 94 20.97 -8.05 -18.96
CA ASP A 94 21.41 -9.37 -18.51
C ASP A 94 20.18 -10.14 -18.04
N GLY A 95 19.86 -11.16 -18.83
CA GLY A 95 18.68 -11.99 -18.70
C GLY A 95 18.68 -12.77 -17.39
N ASN A 96 17.88 -12.30 -16.44
CA ASN A 96 17.12 -13.18 -15.55
C ASN A 96 15.76 -12.59 -15.15
N SER A 97 15.15 -11.81 -16.05
CA SER A 97 13.78 -11.28 -15.96
C SER A 97 12.73 -12.35 -16.33
N ALA A 98 12.89 -13.56 -15.81
CA ALA A 98 11.83 -14.57 -15.86
C ALA A 98 10.91 -14.45 -14.64
N ASN A 99 11.42 -13.97 -13.50
CA ASN A 99 10.68 -14.02 -12.24
C ASN A 99 9.82 -12.75 -12.02
N GLY A 100 10.35 -11.54 -12.25
CA GLY A 100 9.61 -10.28 -12.08
C GLY A 100 8.34 -10.16 -12.95
N SER A 101 8.42 -10.59 -14.22
CA SER A 101 7.26 -10.61 -15.13
C SER A 101 6.21 -11.64 -14.68
N GLN A 102 6.62 -12.74 -14.05
CA GLN A 102 5.69 -13.74 -13.51
C GLN A 102 4.97 -13.19 -12.28
N TYR A 103 5.65 -12.46 -11.39
CA TYR A 103 5.00 -11.81 -10.24
C TYR A 103 3.99 -10.75 -10.67
N LEU A 104 4.33 -9.86 -11.61
CA LEU A 104 3.39 -8.88 -12.15
C LEU A 104 2.20 -9.54 -12.85
N LYS A 105 2.43 -10.60 -13.64
CA LYS A 105 1.32 -11.37 -14.25
C LYS A 105 0.48 -12.09 -13.19
N GLN A 106 1.09 -12.60 -12.14
CA GLN A 106 0.42 -13.35 -11.08
C GLN A 106 -0.35 -12.44 -10.12
N THR A 107 0.15 -11.24 -9.82
CA THR A 107 -0.59 -10.20 -9.07
C THR A 107 -1.70 -9.63 -9.93
N GLN A 108 -1.47 -9.32 -11.22
CA GLN A 108 -2.52 -8.89 -12.15
C GLN A 108 -3.63 -9.94 -12.25
N LEU A 109 -3.29 -11.22 -12.46
CA LEU A 109 -4.26 -12.33 -12.51
C LEU A 109 -5.05 -12.49 -11.22
N ARG A 110 -4.42 -12.29 -10.06
CA ARG A 110 -5.09 -12.37 -8.75
C ARG A 110 -6.01 -11.17 -8.51
N VAL A 111 -5.60 -9.96 -8.88
CA VAL A 111 -6.39 -8.73 -8.79
C VAL A 111 -7.58 -8.78 -9.77
N ASP A 112 -7.38 -9.23 -11.00
CA ASP A 112 -8.45 -9.44 -11.99
C ASP A 112 -9.45 -10.50 -11.53
N ALA A 113 -8.98 -11.59 -10.91
CA ALA A 113 -9.84 -12.61 -10.33
C ALA A 113 -10.64 -12.09 -9.13
N ILE A 114 -10.05 -11.24 -8.28
CA ILE A 114 -10.74 -10.60 -7.14
C ILE A 114 -11.78 -9.61 -7.65
N ASN A 115 -11.42 -8.73 -8.59
CA ASN A 115 -12.33 -7.76 -9.20
C ASN A 115 -13.50 -8.48 -9.88
N LEU A 116 -13.25 -9.57 -10.61
CA LEU A 116 -14.29 -10.36 -11.24
C LEU A 116 -15.19 -11.06 -10.23
N ARG A 117 -14.64 -11.53 -9.09
CA ARG A 117 -15.44 -12.08 -7.98
C ARG A 117 -16.32 -11.00 -7.37
N PHE A 118 -15.80 -9.80 -7.12
CA PHE A 118 -16.59 -8.68 -6.60
C PHE A 118 -17.67 -8.23 -7.58
N VAL A 119 -17.39 -8.17 -8.88
CA VAL A 119 -18.39 -7.81 -9.92
C VAL A 119 -19.48 -8.89 -10.03
N LYS A 120 -19.11 -10.18 -9.99
CA LYS A 120 -20.10 -11.27 -10.01
C LYS A 120 -20.94 -11.29 -8.74
N MET A 121 -20.33 -11.03 -7.59
CA MET A 121 -21.04 -10.92 -6.32
C MET A 121 -21.99 -9.71 -6.34
N SER A 122 -21.54 -8.54 -6.78
CA SER A 122 -22.39 -7.34 -6.85
C SER A 122 -23.55 -7.50 -7.84
N ALA A 123 -23.33 -8.20 -8.97
CA ALA A 123 -24.39 -8.53 -9.92
C ALA A 123 -25.48 -9.46 -9.34
N ILE A 124 -25.19 -10.20 -8.27
CA ILE A 124 -26.16 -11.06 -7.57
C ILE A 124 -26.78 -10.30 -6.39
N PHE A 125 -26.00 -9.53 -5.63
CA PHE A 125 -26.51 -8.80 -4.48
C PHE A 125 -27.39 -7.61 -4.85
N PHE A 126 -27.09 -6.90 -5.94
CA PHE A 126 -27.89 -5.77 -6.40
C PHE A 126 -29.35 -6.14 -6.73
N PRO A 127 -29.65 -7.21 -7.51
CA PRO A 127 -31.03 -7.63 -7.75
C PRO A 127 -31.70 -8.20 -6.49
N ILE A 128 -30.99 -8.91 -5.62
CA ILE A 128 -31.55 -9.40 -4.34
C ILE A 128 -31.93 -8.23 -3.44
N TYR A 129 -31.06 -7.23 -3.31
CA TYR A 129 -31.33 -6.01 -2.56
C TYR A 129 -32.51 -5.24 -3.15
N PHE A 130 -32.58 -5.11 -4.48
CA PHE A 130 -33.69 -4.44 -5.17
C PHE A 130 -35.02 -5.19 -4.98
N LEU A 131 -35.01 -6.53 -4.98
CA LEU A 131 -36.21 -7.34 -4.71
C LEU A 131 -36.66 -7.23 -3.25
N ILE A 132 -35.73 -7.21 -2.29
CA ILE A 132 -36.04 -6.98 -0.87
C ILE A 132 -36.63 -5.58 -0.69
N LEU A 133 -35.98 -4.56 -1.25
CA LEU A 133 -36.43 -3.17 -1.17
C LEU A 133 -37.82 -3.01 -1.81
N SER A 134 -38.02 -3.58 -3.00
CA SER A 134 -39.30 -3.61 -3.70
C SER A 134 -40.39 -4.32 -2.90
N TYR A 135 -40.07 -5.47 -2.29
CA TYR A 135 -40.99 -6.20 -1.42
C TYR A 135 -41.44 -5.36 -0.21
N PHE A 136 -40.52 -4.65 0.44
CA PHE A 136 -40.83 -3.77 1.57
C PHE A 136 -41.67 -2.55 1.16
N ILE A 137 -41.41 -1.98 -0.03
CA ILE A 137 -42.20 -0.88 -0.60
C ILE A 137 -43.62 -1.35 -0.98
N LEU A 138 -43.76 -2.53 -1.61
CA LEU A 138 -45.05 -3.08 -2.02
C LEU A 138 -45.92 -3.49 -0.83
N LYS A 139 -45.34 -3.98 0.26
CA LYS A 139 -46.10 -4.35 1.46
C LYS A 139 -46.62 -3.15 2.27
N LYS A 140 -46.40 -1.90 1.82
CA LYS A 140 -46.77 -0.66 2.55
C LYS A 140 -46.21 -0.62 3.97
N ASN A 141 -45.09 -1.28 4.23
CA ASN A 141 -44.42 -1.26 5.54
C ASN A 141 -43.47 -0.03 5.65
N PHE A 142 -43.89 1.13 5.14
CA PHE A 142 -43.16 2.39 5.22
C PHE A 142 -42.76 2.75 6.66
N MET A 143 -43.56 2.30 7.63
CA MET A 143 -43.30 2.50 9.05
C MET A 143 -41.95 1.92 9.50
N VAL A 144 -41.52 0.77 8.96
CA VAL A 144 -40.24 0.16 9.35
C VAL A 144 -39.05 0.93 8.77
N LEU A 145 -39.18 1.42 7.53
CA LEU A 145 -38.15 2.24 6.89
C LEU A 145 -37.98 3.58 7.61
N ILE A 146 -39.10 4.20 7.99
CA ILE A 146 -39.11 5.44 8.78
C ILE A 146 -38.52 5.19 10.17
N CYS A 147 -38.87 4.08 10.85
CA CYS A 147 -38.28 3.73 12.14
C CYS A 147 -36.76 3.56 12.05
N LEU A 148 -36.24 2.86 11.04
CA LEU A 148 -34.80 2.70 10.86
C LEU A 148 -34.09 4.03 10.54
N ALA A 149 -34.72 4.90 9.74
CA ALA A 149 -34.19 6.24 9.47
C ALA A 149 -34.14 7.11 10.73
N VAL A 150 -35.17 7.05 11.58
CA VAL A 150 -35.21 7.76 12.87
C VAL A 150 -34.15 7.24 13.84
N ILE A 151 -33.98 5.92 13.93
CA ILE A 151 -32.92 5.31 14.76
C ILE A 151 -31.53 5.75 14.27
N LEU A 152 -31.31 5.80 12.95
CA LEU A 152 -30.04 6.23 12.37
C LEU A 152 -29.75 7.70 12.69
N LEU A 153 -30.74 8.59 12.57
CA LEU A 153 -30.61 10.00 12.91
C LEU A 153 -30.31 10.21 14.40
N GLU A 154 -30.91 9.41 15.27
CA GLU A 154 -30.67 9.47 16.72
C GLU A 154 -29.25 9.00 17.08
N VAL A 155 -28.74 7.96 16.42
CA VAL A 155 -27.35 7.50 16.60
C VAL A 155 -26.36 8.56 16.11
N ILE A 156 -26.65 9.21 14.97
CA ILE A 156 -25.83 10.31 14.48
C ILE A 156 -25.86 11.46 15.51
N ARG A 157 -27.03 11.88 16.00
CA ARG A 157 -27.16 12.94 17.01
C ARG A 157 -26.30 12.66 18.26
N GLN A 158 -26.37 11.44 18.80
CA GLN A 158 -25.57 11.03 19.95
C GLN A 158 -24.05 11.10 19.68
N SER A 159 -23.63 10.79 18.45
CA SER A 159 -22.22 10.88 18.05
C SER A 159 -21.72 12.33 17.97
N TRP A 160 -22.56 13.26 17.49
CA TRP A 160 -22.22 14.70 17.48
C TRP A 160 -22.13 15.27 18.90
N GLU A 161 -23.07 14.91 19.79
CA GLU A 161 -23.06 15.36 21.18
C GLU A 161 -21.84 14.86 21.98
N LEU A 162 -21.41 13.62 21.74
CA LEU A 162 -20.18 13.08 22.32
C LEU A 162 -18.93 13.83 21.85
N ARG A 163 -18.88 14.22 20.58
CA ARG A 163 -17.76 14.99 20.02
C ARG A 163 -17.70 16.39 20.60
N ASP A 164 -18.82 17.09 20.66
CA ASP A 164 -18.88 18.46 21.18
C ASP A 164 -18.51 18.49 22.68
N GLY A 165 -19.00 17.52 23.45
CA GLY A 165 -18.64 17.39 24.88
C GLY A 165 -17.17 17.04 25.15
N MET A 166 -16.46 16.44 24.17
CA MET A 166 -15.00 16.23 24.27
C MET A 166 -14.21 17.50 23.96
N LEU A 167 -14.69 18.35 23.06
CA LEU A 167 -14.04 19.62 22.73
C LEU A 167 -14.10 20.61 23.89
N ASP A 168 -15.22 20.67 24.61
CA ASP A 168 -15.38 21.53 25.80
C ASP A 168 -14.46 21.13 26.96
N ARG A 169 -14.09 19.85 27.07
CA ARG A 169 -13.16 19.34 28.10
C ARG A 169 -11.68 19.50 27.74
N ALA A 170 -11.37 19.67 26.45
CA ALA A 170 -10.00 19.90 25.98
C ALA A 170 -9.62 21.39 26.00
N GLY A 171 -10.61 22.30 26.13
CA GLY A 171 -10.42 23.75 26.19
C GLY A 171 -10.47 24.38 27.59
N ALA A 172 -10.69 23.59 28.66
CA ALA A 172 -10.66 24.00 30.06
C ALA A 172 -9.45 23.40 30.79
#